data_AF-A0A962XGF4-F1
#
_entry.id   AF-A0A962XGF4-F1
#
_cell.length_a   1.000
_cell.length_b   1.000
_cell.length_c   1.000
_cell.angle_alpha   90.00
_cell.angle_beta   90.00
_cell.angle_gamma   90.00
#
_symmetry.space_group_name_H-M   'P 1'
#
loop_
_entity.id
_entity.type
_entity.pdbx_description
1 polymer ?
#
loop_
_entity_poly.entity_id
_entity_poly.type
_entity_poly.pdbx_seq_one_letter_code
_entity_poly.pdbx_strand_id
1 'polypeptide(L)'
;AMKSGMIAADAVFAAVTAEEPLVEITAYPELLRQSWLWEELYQVRNIKPSFSWGLWAAIAYSALDTYLFQGKAPWTFHHKPDHAKLKKASECSKIEYPKPDGVISFDRLSSVFISNTNHEEDQPCHLTLKDATVPIQVNLALYDAPEQRYCPAGVYEIVRDGEGNAPRLQINAQNCVHCKTCDIKDPTQNIQWVTPQGGDGPNYPNM
;
A
#
# COMPACT_ATOMS: atom_id res chain seq x y z
N ALA A 1 15.83 -1.47 6.39
CA ALA A 1 15.22 -2.76 6.82
C ALA A 1 16.24 -3.69 7.49
N MET A 2 17.32 -4.10 6.82
CA MET A 2 18.33 -5.00 7.44
C MET A 2 18.93 -4.40 8.72
N LYS A 3 19.43 -3.16 8.66
CA LYS A 3 20.03 -2.50 9.84
C LYS A 3 19.06 -2.35 11.02
N SER A 4 17.80 -1.99 10.77
CA SER A 4 16.80 -1.91 11.84
C SER A 4 16.54 -3.28 12.48
N GLY A 5 16.53 -4.36 11.70
CA GLY A 5 16.43 -5.73 12.23
C GLY A 5 17.61 -6.12 13.12
N MET A 6 18.84 -5.77 12.71
CA MET A 6 20.05 -6.00 13.52
C MET A 6 19.98 -5.22 14.85
N ILE A 7 19.63 -3.93 14.80
CA ILE A 7 19.52 -3.10 16.01
C ILE A 7 18.43 -3.66 16.95
N ALA A 8 17.30 -4.11 16.41
CA ALA A 8 16.25 -4.75 17.20
C ALA A 8 16.76 -6.04 17.86
N ALA A 9 17.49 -6.88 17.13
CA ALA A 9 18.09 -8.11 17.68
C ALA A 9 19.08 -7.81 18.81
N ASP A 10 19.95 -6.81 18.64
CA ASP A 10 20.91 -6.38 19.67
C ASP A 10 20.17 -5.89 20.93
N ALA A 11 19.11 -5.09 20.76
CA ALA A 11 18.31 -4.58 21.87
C ALA A 11 17.56 -5.69 22.62
N VAL A 12 16.99 -6.66 21.88
CA VAL A 12 16.30 -7.83 22.44
C VAL A 12 17.29 -8.72 23.20
N PHE A 13 18.45 -9.01 22.62
CA PHE A 13 19.46 -9.84 23.25
C PHE A 13 19.94 -9.22 24.56
N ALA A 14 20.27 -7.93 24.56
CA ALA A 14 20.66 -7.22 25.78
C ALA A 14 19.59 -7.30 26.87
N ALA A 15 18.30 -7.15 26.51
CA ALA A 15 17.18 -7.21 27.46
C ALA A 15 16.95 -8.61 28.03
N VAL A 16 17.15 -9.67 27.24
CA VAL A 16 16.92 -11.06 27.70
C VAL A 16 18.07 -11.62 28.52
N THR A 17 19.29 -11.09 28.35
CA THR A 17 20.48 -11.50 29.11
C THR A 17 20.72 -10.65 30.37
N ALA A 18 19.93 -9.59 30.57
CA ALA A 18 20.02 -8.77 31.77
C ALA A 18 19.60 -9.55 33.03
N GLU A 19 20.15 -9.17 34.18
CA GLU A 19 19.78 -9.78 35.48
C GLU A 19 18.29 -9.64 35.78
N GLU A 20 17.69 -8.54 35.34
CA GLU A 20 16.25 -8.29 35.38
C GLU A 20 15.70 -8.22 33.94
N PRO A 21 15.00 -9.28 33.47
CA PRO A 21 14.39 -9.27 32.15
C PRO A 21 13.33 -8.18 32.02
N LEU A 22 13.43 -7.36 30.98
CA LEU A 22 12.47 -6.30 30.70
C LEU A 22 11.28 -6.83 29.90
N VAL A 23 10.07 -6.43 30.29
CA VAL A 23 8.82 -6.74 29.55
C VAL A 23 8.72 -5.90 28.26
N GLU A 24 9.28 -4.68 28.27
CA GLU A 24 9.28 -3.77 27.13
C GLU A 24 10.71 -3.34 26.75
N ILE A 25 11.04 -3.43 25.46
CA ILE A 25 12.38 -3.19 24.92
C ILE A 25 12.48 -1.73 24.47
N THR A 26 12.49 -0.81 25.42
CA THR A 26 12.52 0.64 25.18
C THR A 26 13.84 1.15 24.58
N ALA A 27 14.90 0.35 24.63
CA ALA A 27 16.21 0.68 24.05
C ALA A 27 16.22 0.68 22.51
N TYR A 28 15.36 -0.10 21.86
CA TYR A 28 15.37 -0.24 20.39
C TYR A 28 15.14 1.10 19.65
N PRO A 29 14.09 1.89 19.95
CA PRO A 29 13.88 3.19 19.31
C PRO A 29 15.06 4.14 19.48
N GLU A 30 15.73 4.13 20.62
CA GLU A 30 16.87 5.02 20.89
C GLU A 30 18.11 4.61 20.10
N LEU A 31 18.45 3.33 20.10
CA LEU A 31 19.54 2.79 19.28
C LEU A 31 19.30 3.02 17.78
N LEU A 32 18.04 2.96 17.34
CA LEU A 32 17.68 3.28 15.96
C LEU A 32 17.99 4.74 15.64
N ARG A 33 17.61 5.69 16.51
CA ARG A 33 17.87 7.13 16.34
C ARG A 33 19.35 7.48 16.32
N GLN A 34 20.16 6.75 17.06
CA GLN A 34 21.62 6.93 17.11
C GLN A 34 22.35 6.30 15.92
N SER A 35 21.64 5.54 15.07
CA SER A 35 22.26 4.84 13.93
C SER A 35 22.30 5.72 12.68
N TRP A 36 23.23 5.38 11.76
CA TRP A 36 23.32 6.01 10.44
C TRP A 36 22.01 5.92 9.64
N LEU A 37 21.19 4.89 9.88
CA LEU A 37 19.90 4.71 9.21
C LEU A 37 18.95 5.86 9.52
N TRP A 38 18.95 6.35 10.76
CA TRP A 38 18.10 7.49 11.14
C TRP A 38 18.56 8.77 10.46
N GLU A 39 19.87 9.01 10.46
CA GLU A 39 20.45 10.17 9.78
C GLU A 39 20.15 10.16 8.28
N GLU A 40 20.33 9.01 7.61
CA GLU A 40 20.04 8.86 6.17
C GLU A 40 18.57 9.18 5.85
N LEU A 41 17.62 8.61 6.59
CA LEU A 41 16.20 8.88 6.39
C LEU A 41 15.85 10.35 6.69
N TYR A 42 16.47 10.93 7.72
CA TYR A 42 16.26 12.32 8.09
C TYR A 42 16.74 13.29 7.00
N GLN A 43 17.88 13.00 6.35
CA GLN A 43 18.43 13.84 5.28
C GLN A 43 17.47 13.97 4.08
N VAL A 44 16.70 12.92 3.75
CA VAL A 44 15.80 12.91 2.59
C VAL A 44 14.33 13.21 2.91
N ARG A 45 14.02 13.54 4.17
CA ARG A 45 12.64 13.63 4.69
C ARG A 45 11.73 14.60 3.93
N ASN A 46 12.28 15.63 3.30
CA ASN A 46 11.50 16.66 2.59
C ASN A 46 11.35 16.39 1.09
N ILE A 47 12.09 15.43 0.53
CA ILE A 47 12.06 15.13 -0.91
C ILE A 47 10.65 14.70 -1.32
N LYS A 48 10.13 13.59 -0.79
CA LYS A 48 8.81 13.07 -1.20
C LYS A 48 7.64 14.03 -0.91
N PRO A 49 7.55 14.72 0.24
CA PRO A 49 6.48 15.70 0.48
C PRO A 49 6.45 16.85 -0.55
N SER A 50 7.62 17.28 -1.05
CA SER A 50 7.70 18.39 -2.03
C SER A 50 6.98 18.08 -3.35
N PHE A 51 6.80 16.80 -3.71
CA PHE A 51 6.04 16.37 -4.89
C PHE A 51 4.54 16.70 -4.82
N SER A 52 4.03 17.16 -3.67
CA SER A 52 2.70 17.76 -3.59
C SER A 52 2.57 19.07 -4.37
N TRP A 53 3.69 19.75 -4.68
CA TRP A 53 3.73 20.97 -5.48
C TRP A 53 3.83 20.71 -6.99
N GLY A 54 3.83 19.44 -7.41
CA GLY A 54 4.05 19.01 -8.79
C GLY A 54 5.52 18.67 -9.08
N LEU A 55 5.74 17.97 -10.20
CA LEU A 55 7.02 17.34 -10.53
C LEU A 55 8.19 18.34 -10.57
N TRP A 56 8.06 19.44 -11.33
CA TRP A 56 9.17 20.37 -11.55
C TRP A 56 9.55 21.16 -10.31
N ALA A 57 8.57 21.66 -9.56
CA ALA A 57 8.82 22.36 -8.30
C ALA A 57 9.48 21.43 -7.27
N ALA A 58 9.06 20.16 -7.22
CA ALA A 58 9.65 19.16 -6.34
C ALA A 58 11.08 18.79 -6.72
N ILE A 59 11.38 18.67 -8.02
CA ILE A 59 12.75 18.44 -8.50
C ILE A 59 13.64 19.62 -8.12
N ALA A 60 13.18 20.85 -8.35
CA ALA A 60 13.94 22.05 -7.98
C ALA A 60 14.20 22.12 -6.48
N TYR A 61 13.18 21.87 -5.65
CA TYR A 61 13.35 21.80 -4.19
C TYR A 61 14.29 20.66 -3.78
N SER A 62 14.15 19.48 -4.37
CA SER A 62 14.99 18.31 -4.03
C SER A 62 16.46 18.58 -4.35
N ALA A 63 16.75 19.25 -5.47
CA ALA A 63 18.11 19.70 -5.80
C ALA A 63 18.62 20.72 -4.78
N LEU A 64 17.81 21.71 -4.41
CA LEU A 64 18.16 22.69 -3.38
C LEU A 64 18.45 22.02 -2.03
N ASP A 65 17.56 21.15 -1.56
CA ASP A 65 17.69 20.46 -0.27
C ASP A 65 18.89 19.52 -0.23
N THR A 66 19.15 18.81 -1.32
CA THR A 66 20.27 17.86 -1.42
C THR A 66 21.62 18.57 -1.55
N TYR A 67 21.74 19.56 -2.44
CA TYR A 67 23.04 20.17 -2.76
C TYR A 67 23.39 21.36 -1.86
N LEU A 68 22.41 22.20 -1.49
CA LEU A 68 22.67 23.38 -0.66
C LEU A 68 22.53 23.06 0.83
N PHE A 69 21.40 22.48 1.23
CA PHE A 69 21.13 22.19 2.64
C PHE A 69 21.71 20.85 3.10
N GLN A 70 22.07 19.96 2.18
CA GLN A 70 22.52 18.60 2.50
C GLN A 70 21.55 17.87 3.44
N GLY A 71 20.25 18.07 3.25
CA GLY A 71 19.20 17.50 4.10
C GLY A 71 19.07 18.12 5.49
N LYS A 72 19.80 19.21 5.78
CA LYS A 72 19.80 19.91 7.09
C LYS A 72 18.91 21.15 7.12
N ALA A 73 17.93 21.25 6.22
CA ALA A 73 16.97 22.35 6.25
C ALA A 73 16.28 22.44 7.63
N PRO A 74 16.06 23.63 8.20
CA PRO A 74 15.51 23.80 9.56
C PRO A 74 13.97 23.57 9.63
N TRP A 75 13.40 22.82 8.69
CA TRP A 75 11.98 22.48 8.62
C TRP A 75 11.76 21.03 8.19
N THR A 76 10.54 20.55 8.45
CA THR A 76 10.07 19.24 8.02
C THR A 76 8.67 19.36 7.44
N PHE A 77 8.49 18.90 6.21
CA PHE A 77 7.19 18.85 5.56
C PHE A 77 6.37 17.65 6.01
N HIS A 78 5.05 17.77 5.90
CA HIS A 78 4.11 16.77 6.37
C HIS A 78 3.31 16.16 5.22
N HIS A 79 2.85 14.93 5.43
CA HIS A 79 2.02 14.20 4.48
C HIS A 79 0.55 14.20 4.88
N LYS A 80 -0.32 14.01 3.87
CA LYS A 80 -1.72 13.62 4.07
C LYS A 80 -1.87 12.12 3.78
N PRO A 81 -2.77 11.41 4.49
CA PRO A 81 -3.10 10.01 4.21
C PRO A 81 -3.48 9.80 2.74
N ASP A 82 -3.15 8.64 2.18
CA ASP A 82 -3.31 8.41 0.75
C ASP A 82 -4.76 8.13 0.32
N HIS A 83 -5.54 7.46 1.16
CA HIS A 83 -6.97 7.23 0.95
C HIS A 83 -7.78 8.54 0.84
N ALA A 84 -7.36 9.59 1.56
CA ALA A 84 -8.01 10.89 1.57
C ALA A 84 -7.69 11.77 0.34
N LYS A 85 -6.93 11.28 -0.63
CA LYS A 85 -6.48 12.06 -1.81
C LYS A 85 -7.32 11.82 -3.07
N LEU A 86 -8.28 10.90 -3.05
CA LEU A 86 -9.17 10.70 -4.19
C LEU A 86 -10.11 11.89 -4.35
N LYS A 87 -10.30 12.31 -5.60
CA LYS A 87 -11.38 13.22 -5.99
C LYS A 87 -12.58 12.39 -6.42
N LYS A 88 -13.78 12.99 -6.38
CA LYS A 88 -14.98 12.32 -6.89
C LYS A 88 -14.84 12.06 -8.39
N ALA A 89 -15.45 11.00 -8.88
CA ALA A 89 -15.43 10.65 -10.29
C ALA A 89 -15.99 11.79 -11.17
N SER A 90 -17.02 12.49 -10.69
CA SER A 90 -17.64 13.64 -11.36
C SER A 90 -16.71 14.86 -11.52
N GLU A 91 -15.61 14.91 -10.78
CA GLU A 91 -14.63 16.00 -10.80
C GLU A 91 -13.39 15.65 -11.65
N CYS A 92 -13.38 14.47 -12.27
CA CYS A 92 -12.23 13.93 -13.00
C CYS A 92 -12.63 13.56 -14.43
N SER A 93 -11.67 13.70 -15.35
CA SER A 93 -11.80 13.11 -16.68
C SER A 93 -11.40 11.64 -16.65
N LYS A 94 -12.19 10.78 -17.29
CA LYS A 94 -11.85 9.36 -17.44
C LYS A 94 -10.61 9.22 -18.32
N ILE A 95 -9.65 8.40 -17.86
CA ILE A 95 -8.45 8.08 -18.63
C ILE A 95 -8.78 6.90 -19.56
N GLU A 96 -8.48 7.06 -20.84
CA GLU A 96 -8.58 5.98 -21.83
C GLU A 96 -7.22 5.28 -21.96
N TYR A 97 -7.13 4.09 -21.39
CA TYR A 97 -5.95 3.24 -21.52
C TYR A 97 -6.02 2.44 -22.83
N PRO A 98 -4.92 2.36 -23.61
CA PRO A 98 -4.83 1.47 -24.76
C PRO A 98 -5.10 0.02 -24.35
N LYS A 99 -5.66 -0.76 -25.28
CA LYS A 99 -5.77 -2.22 -25.10
C LYS A 99 -4.37 -2.84 -25.09
N PRO A 100 -4.15 -3.90 -24.29
CA PRO A 100 -2.88 -4.62 -24.31
C PRO A 100 -2.62 -5.24 -25.69
N ASP A 101 -1.37 -5.21 -26.13
CA ASP A 101 -0.90 -5.73 -27.42
C ASP A 101 -0.42 -7.20 -27.36
N GLY A 102 -0.25 -7.75 -26.16
CA GLY A 102 0.23 -9.11 -25.91
C GLY A 102 1.74 -9.30 -26.15
N VAL A 103 2.50 -8.21 -26.36
CA VAL A 103 3.95 -8.25 -26.61
C VAL A 103 4.70 -7.43 -25.58
N ILE A 104 4.34 -6.16 -25.42
CA ILE A 104 4.94 -5.24 -24.43
C ILE A 104 3.95 -4.97 -23.30
N SER A 105 2.66 -5.09 -23.58
CA SER A 105 1.56 -4.81 -22.66
C SER A 105 0.59 -5.98 -22.62
N PHE A 106 0.17 -6.37 -21.43
CA PHE A 106 -0.63 -7.57 -21.20
C PHE A 106 -1.88 -7.22 -20.39
N ASP A 107 -2.89 -8.07 -20.49
CA ASP A 107 -4.04 -7.95 -19.61
C ASP A 107 -3.68 -8.35 -18.17
N ARG A 108 -4.53 -7.92 -17.23
CA ARG A 108 -4.30 -8.15 -15.80
C ARG A 108 -4.32 -9.62 -15.44
N LEU A 109 -5.19 -10.45 -16.03
CA LEU A 109 -5.32 -11.86 -15.66
C LEU A 109 -4.10 -12.67 -16.09
N SER A 110 -3.57 -12.43 -17.29
CA SER A 110 -2.29 -12.99 -17.72
C SER A 110 -1.16 -12.62 -16.76
N SER A 111 -1.17 -11.39 -16.23
CA SER A 111 -0.19 -10.93 -15.23
C SER A 111 -0.36 -11.60 -13.86
N VAL A 112 -1.61 -11.86 -13.42
CA VAL A 112 -1.87 -12.63 -12.19
C VAL A 112 -1.43 -14.07 -12.35
N PHE A 113 -1.67 -14.68 -13.51
CA PHE A 113 -1.28 -16.07 -13.78
C PHE A 113 0.23 -16.29 -13.58
N ILE A 114 1.07 -15.41 -14.12
CA ILE A 114 2.53 -15.52 -13.95
C ILE A 114 3.04 -15.20 -12.54
N SER A 115 2.22 -14.54 -11.71
CA SER A 115 2.53 -14.37 -10.28
C SER A 115 2.46 -15.69 -9.51
N ASN A 116 1.87 -16.72 -10.13
CA ASN A 116 1.62 -18.04 -9.57
C ASN A 116 0.96 -17.94 -8.18
N THR A 117 0.10 -16.92 -8.00
CA THR A 117 -0.66 -16.71 -6.77
C THR A 117 -1.82 -17.68 -6.74
N ASN A 118 -2.03 -18.31 -5.59
CA ASN A 118 -3.18 -19.17 -5.37
C ASN A 118 -3.60 -19.16 -3.90
N HIS A 119 -4.87 -19.46 -3.65
CA HIS A 119 -5.43 -19.64 -2.31
C HIS A 119 -6.39 -20.82 -2.35
N GLU A 120 -6.51 -21.55 -1.25
CA GLU A 120 -7.56 -22.56 -1.10
C GLU A 120 -8.95 -21.92 -1.25
N GLU A 121 -9.80 -22.46 -2.11
CA GLU A 121 -11.11 -21.85 -2.46
C GLU A 121 -12.09 -21.84 -1.28
N ASP A 122 -12.04 -22.86 -0.42
CA ASP A 122 -12.95 -23.03 0.72
C ASP A 122 -12.52 -22.27 1.98
N GLN A 123 -11.49 -21.41 1.90
CA GLN A 123 -11.08 -20.61 3.05
C GLN A 123 -11.92 -19.32 3.19
N PRO A 124 -12.06 -18.78 4.42
CA PRO A 124 -12.68 -17.48 4.61
C PRO A 124 -11.97 -16.38 3.83
N CYS A 125 -12.73 -15.48 3.21
CA CYS A 125 -12.17 -14.33 2.49
C CYS A 125 -11.34 -13.45 3.44
N HIS A 126 -10.06 -13.29 3.14
CA HIS A 126 -9.10 -12.51 3.93
C HIS A 126 -9.13 -11.00 3.62
N LEU A 127 -10.07 -10.58 2.76
CA LEU A 127 -10.34 -9.19 2.40
C LEU A 127 -11.72 -8.83 2.95
N THR A 128 -11.77 -8.50 4.24
CA THR A 128 -13.02 -8.25 4.94
C THR A 128 -13.49 -6.82 4.73
N LEU A 129 -14.80 -6.60 4.88
CA LEU A 129 -15.42 -5.28 4.82
C LEU A 129 -15.96 -4.95 6.22
N LYS A 130 -15.68 -3.75 6.73
CA LYS A 130 -16.31 -3.26 7.96
C LYS A 130 -17.81 -3.04 7.77
N ASP A 131 -18.20 -2.58 6.59
CA ASP A 131 -19.58 -2.38 6.15
C ASP A 131 -19.72 -2.83 4.69
N ALA A 132 -20.60 -3.81 4.45
CA ALA A 132 -20.84 -4.39 3.13
C ALA A 132 -21.59 -3.47 2.16
N THR A 133 -22.18 -2.38 2.64
CA THR A 133 -22.96 -1.44 1.82
C THR A 133 -22.07 -0.36 1.17
N VAL A 134 -20.95 -0.03 1.79
CA VAL A 134 -20.03 1.04 1.39
C VAL A 134 -19.48 0.89 -0.03
N PRO A 135 -19.08 -0.30 -0.52
CA PRO A 135 -18.57 -0.44 -1.90
C PRO A 135 -19.55 0.05 -2.96
N ILE A 136 -20.86 -0.09 -2.71
CA ILE A 136 -21.90 0.35 -3.64
C ILE A 136 -22.34 1.77 -3.35
N GLN A 137 -22.71 2.06 -2.10
CA GLN A 137 -23.31 3.35 -1.73
C GLN A 137 -22.31 4.51 -1.75
N VAL A 138 -21.02 4.23 -1.57
CA VAL A 138 -19.98 5.26 -1.51
C VAL A 138 -18.97 5.07 -2.63
N ASN A 139 -18.29 3.92 -2.69
CA ASN A 139 -17.15 3.75 -3.61
C ASN A 139 -17.60 3.79 -5.07
N LEU A 140 -18.61 3.00 -5.44
CA LEU A 140 -19.20 3.04 -6.78
C LEU A 140 -19.88 4.38 -7.06
N ALA A 141 -20.74 4.85 -6.15
CA ALA A 141 -21.55 6.04 -6.37
C ALA A 141 -20.74 7.34 -6.51
N LEU A 142 -19.67 7.52 -5.71
CA LEU A 142 -18.90 8.77 -5.65
C LEU A 142 -17.56 8.70 -6.38
N TYR A 143 -16.93 7.52 -6.41
CA TYR A 143 -15.56 7.34 -6.91
C TYR A 143 -15.47 6.37 -8.09
N ASP A 144 -16.61 5.87 -8.58
CA ASP A 144 -16.69 4.89 -9.68
C ASP A 144 -15.87 3.61 -9.39
N ALA A 145 -16.00 3.11 -8.15
CA ALA A 145 -15.41 1.85 -7.65
C ALA A 145 -13.89 1.74 -7.93
N PRO A 146 -13.07 2.61 -7.31
CA PRO A 146 -11.62 2.66 -7.53
C PRO A 146 -10.91 1.32 -7.24
N GLU A 147 -11.48 0.47 -6.39
CA GLU A 147 -11.01 -0.89 -6.10
C GLU A 147 -10.86 -1.78 -7.33
N GLN A 148 -11.67 -1.55 -8.36
CA GLN A 148 -11.54 -2.29 -9.62
C GLN A 148 -10.29 -1.90 -10.42
N ARG A 149 -9.64 -0.77 -10.09
CA ARG A 149 -8.52 -0.19 -10.84
C ARG A 149 -7.21 -0.18 -10.05
N TYR A 150 -7.22 0.22 -8.78
CA TYR A 150 -6.00 0.23 -7.98
C TYR A 150 -5.56 -1.19 -7.59
N CYS A 151 -6.48 -2.17 -7.62
CA CYS A 151 -6.13 -3.55 -7.31
C CYS A 151 -5.30 -4.11 -8.48
N PRO A 152 -4.03 -4.51 -8.22
CA PRO A 152 -3.16 -5.00 -9.29
C PRO A 152 -3.59 -6.38 -9.80
N ALA A 153 -4.47 -7.09 -9.08
CA ALA A 153 -4.81 -8.48 -9.36
C ALA A 153 -6.28 -8.74 -9.70
N GLY A 154 -7.09 -7.69 -9.86
CA GLY A 154 -8.50 -7.85 -10.27
C GLY A 154 -9.34 -8.63 -9.26
N VAL A 155 -9.03 -8.47 -7.98
CA VAL A 155 -9.77 -9.11 -6.89
C VAL A 155 -11.18 -8.54 -6.76
N TYR A 156 -11.36 -7.25 -7.02
CA TYR A 156 -12.65 -6.57 -6.85
C TYR A 156 -13.32 -6.32 -8.19
N GLU A 157 -14.59 -6.73 -8.29
CA GLU A 157 -15.43 -6.53 -9.47
C GLU A 157 -16.84 -6.12 -9.06
N ILE A 158 -17.42 -5.15 -9.77
CA ILE A 158 -18.84 -4.82 -9.61
C ILE A 158 -19.67 -5.64 -10.60
N VAL A 159 -20.41 -6.60 -10.07
CA VAL A 159 -21.28 -7.49 -10.86
C VAL A 159 -22.71 -6.94 -10.89
N ARG A 160 -23.37 -7.08 -12.04
CA ARG A 160 -24.78 -6.71 -12.26
C ARG A 160 -25.51 -7.94 -12.79
N ASP A 161 -26.22 -8.63 -11.91
CA ASP A 161 -26.89 -9.89 -12.22
C ASP A 161 -28.19 -9.64 -13.03
N GLY A 162 -28.11 -9.21 -14.29
CA GLY A 162 -29.27 -9.04 -15.19
C GLY A 162 -30.04 -7.71 -15.08
N GLU A 163 -31.03 -7.51 -15.97
CA GLU A 163 -31.83 -6.27 -16.03
C GLU A 163 -32.66 -6.08 -14.75
N GLY A 164 -32.36 -5.04 -13.98
CA GLY A 164 -33.11 -4.63 -12.79
C GLY A 164 -32.45 -4.95 -11.44
N ASN A 165 -31.38 -5.74 -11.40
CA ASN A 165 -30.69 -6.05 -10.15
C ASN A 165 -29.70 -4.95 -9.73
N ALA A 166 -29.65 -4.70 -8.42
CA ALA A 166 -28.71 -3.75 -7.84
C ALA A 166 -27.27 -4.25 -8.02
N PRO A 167 -26.31 -3.36 -8.35
CA PRO A 167 -24.91 -3.73 -8.43
C PRO A 167 -24.42 -4.26 -7.08
N ARG A 168 -23.56 -5.28 -7.11
CA ARG A 168 -22.90 -5.83 -5.91
C ARG A 168 -21.40 -5.97 -6.13
N LEU A 169 -20.63 -5.88 -5.05
CA LEU A 169 -19.22 -6.18 -5.07
C LEU A 169 -19.01 -7.70 -5.01
N GLN A 170 -18.25 -8.23 -5.95
CA GLN A 170 -17.67 -9.58 -5.94
C GLN A 170 -16.20 -9.47 -5.53
N ILE A 171 -15.76 -10.30 -4.58
CA ILE A 171 -14.37 -10.37 -4.12
C ILE A 171 -13.80 -11.74 -4.52
N ASN A 172 -12.95 -11.73 -5.54
CA ASN A 172 -12.19 -12.88 -6.04
C ASN A 172 -10.87 -13.01 -5.25
N ALA A 173 -10.98 -13.36 -3.97
CA ALA A 173 -9.86 -13.38 -3.03
C ALA A 173 -8.70 -14.31 -3.44
N GLN A 174 -8.98 -15.34 -4.24
CA GLN A 174 -7.99 -16.28 -4.76
C GLN A 174 -6.89 -15.61 -5.60
N ASN A 175 -7.21 -14.47 -6.23
CA ASN A 175 -6.26 -13.70 -7.05
C ASN A 175 -5.35 -12.78 -6.21
N CYS A 176 -5.54 -12.67 -4.89
CA CYS A 176 -4.88 -11.65 -4.08
C CYS A 176 -3.35 -11.82 -4.00
N VAL A 177 -2.58 -10.86 -4.51
CA VAL A 177 -1.11 -10.88 -4.44
C VAL A 177 -0.52 -10.22 -3.18
N HIS A 178 -1.34 -10.03 -2.14
CA HIS A 178 -0.96 -9.52 -0.82
C HIS A 178 -0.27 -8.14 -0.79
N CYS A 179 -0.45 -7.33 -1.83
CA CYS A 179 0.16 -6.00 -1.97
C CYS A 179 -0.30 -4.96 -0.93
N LYS A 180 -1.41 -5.21 -0.22
CA LYS A 180 -2.07 -4.31 0.76
C LYS A 180 -2.63 -3.00 0.19
N THR A 181 -2.60 -2.78 -1.13
CA THR A 181 -3.09 -1.54 -1.74
C THR A 181 -4.55 -1.23 -1.41
N CYS A 182 -5.44 -2.24 -1.37
CA CYS A 182 -6.85 -2.04 -1.07
C CYS A 182 -7.10 -1.53 0.36
N ASP A 183 -6.37 -2.07 1.35
CA ASP A 183 -6.40 -1.63 2.74
C ASP A 183 -5.92 -0.16 2.84
N ILE A 184 -4.90 0.20 2.07
CA ILE A 184 -4.30 1.54 2.09
C ILE A 184 -5.11 2.59 1.32
N LYS A 185 -5.70 2.22 0.17
CA LYS A 185 -6.22 3.18 -0.83
C LYS A 185 -7.72 3.39 -0.79
N ASP A 186 -8.49 2.47 -0.20
CA ASP A 186 -9.94 2.60 -0.08
C ASP A 186 -10.30 3.93 0.60
N PRO A 187 -11.05 4.85 -0.09
CA PRO A 187 -11.31 6.20 0.39
C PRO A 187 -11.93 6.24 1.80
N THR A 188 -12.69 5.20 2.16
CA THR A 188 -13.38 5.09 3.45
C THR A 188 -12.68 4.19 4.46
N GLN A 189 -11.54 3.57 4.10
CA GLN A 189 -10.83 2.60 4.94
C GLN A 189 -11.74 1.47 5.43
N ASN A 190 -12.64 1.01 4.57
CA ASN A 190 -13.64 -0.02 4.82
C ASN A 190 -13.10 -1.44 4.58
N ILE A 191 -12.23 -1.62 3.58
CA ILE A 191 -11.52 -2.88 3.35
C ILE A 191 -10.47 -3.08 4.43
N GLN A 192 -10.45 -4.27 5.04
CA GLN A 192 -9.41 -4.69 5.97
C GLN A 192 -8.73 -5.96 5.42
N TRP A 193 -7.43 -5.88 5.21
CA TRP A 193 -6.64 -7.05 4.84
C TRP A 193 -6.24 -7.81 6.11
N VAL A 194 -6.55 -9.10 6.15
CA VAL A 194 -6.02 -10.02 7.16
C VAL A 194 -5.21 -11.11 6.48
N THR A 195 -4.35 -11.80 7.24
CA THR A 195 -3.55 -12.88 6.69
C THR A 195 -4.45 -14.07 6.33
N PRO A 196 -4.37 -14.62 5.10
CA PRO A 196 -5.03 -15.88 4.74
C PRO A 196 -4.37 -17.08 5.41
N GLN A 197 -4.79 -18.29 5.05
CA GLN A 197 -4.09 -19.51 5.46
C GLN A 197 -2.60 -19.47 5.05
N GLY A 198 -1.74 -20.00 5.91
CA GLY A 198 -0.30 -19.95 5.70
C GLY A 198 0.14 -20.86 4.54
N GLY A 199 0.99 -20.33 3.65
CA GLY A 199 1.45 -21.03 2.45
C GLY A 199 0.76 -20.56 1.16
N ASP A 200 -0.37 -19.86 1.29
CA ASP A 200 -1.10 -19.27 0.18
C ASP A 200 -0.57 -17.89 -0.21
N GLY A 201 -1.01 -17.41 -1.37
CA GLY A 201 -0.62 -16.13 -1.94
C GLY A 201 0.38 -16.27 -3.08
N PRO A 202 1.10 -15.18 -3.41
CA PRO A 202 2.01 -15.17 -4.53
C PRO A 202 3.22 -16.07 -4.32
N ASN A 203 3.65 -16.76 -5.37
CA ASN A 203 4.85 -17.59 -5.37
C ASN A 203 5.92 -16.95 -6.26
N TYR A 204 6.81 -16.20 -5.61
CA TYR A 204 7.86 -15.40 -6.24
C TYR A 204 9.24 -16.03 -5.99
N PRO A 205 9.75 -16.90 -6.90
CA PRO A 205 11.01 -17.60 -6.65
C PRO A 205 12.23 -16.68 -6.65
N ASN A 206 12.18 -15.56 -7.38
CA ASN A 206 13.33 -14.66 -7.59
C ASN A 206 12.91 -13.19 -7.79
N MET A 207 11.77 -12.77 -7.20
CA MET A 207 11.30 -11.38 -7.29
C MET A 207 11.63 -10.59 -6.02
#